data_AF-A0A822XIT9-F1
#
_entry.id   AF-A0A822XIT9-F1
#
_cell.length_a   1.000
_cell.length_b   1.000
_cell.length_c   1.000
_cell.angle_alpha   90.00
_cell.angle_beta   90.00
_cell.angle_gamma   90.00
#
_symmetry.space_group_name_H-M   'P 1'
#
loop_
_entity.id
_entity.type
_entity.pdbx_description
1 polymer ?
#
loop_
_entity_poly.entity_id
_entity_poly.type
_entity_poly.pdbx_seq_one_letter_code
_entity_poly.pdbx_strand_id
1 'polypeptide(L)' 'MATPMKVYGPPMSTVILRVLACLLEKEVEFQLINVNMSKGKHKKPDFLKLQV' A
#
# COMPACT_ATOMS: atom_id res chain seq x y z
N MET A 1 -7.18 -2.02 20.62
CA MET A 1 -5.97 -1.73 19.82
C MET A 1 -6.44 -1.56 18.38
N ALA A 2 -6.18 -0.41 17.75
CA ALA A 2 -6.57 -0.20 16.36
C ALA A 2 -5.69 -1.06 15.44
N THR A 3 -6.27 -1.70 14.44
CA THR A 3 -5.48 -2.39 13.41
C THR A 3 -4.86 -1.36 12.46
N PRO A 4 -3.54 -1.37 12.25
CA PRO A 4 -2.87 -0.40 11.38
C PRO A 4 -3.38 -0.51 9.94
N MET A 5 -3.51 0.63 9.25
CA MET A 5 -3.95 0.65 7.85
C MET A 5 -2.94 -0.07 6.95
N LYS A 6 -3.42 -0.89 6.01
CA LYS A 6 -2.55 -1.58 5.06
C LYS A 6 -2.44 -0.78 3.77
N VAL A 7 -1.23 -0.37 3.41
CA VAL A 7 -0.92 0.30 2.16
C VAL A 7 -0.22 -0.69 1.24
N TYR A 8 -0.75 -0.88 0.04
CA TYR A 8 -0.23 -1.89 -0.89
C TYR A 8 0.47 -1.25 -2.08
N GLY A 9 1.76 -1.53 -2.25
CA GLY A 9 2.52 -1.10 -3.42
C GLY A 9 4.02 -1.14 -3.21
N PRO A 10 4.83 -0.87 -4.25
CA PRO A 10 6.27 -0.85 -4.11
C PRO A 10 6.73 0.46 -3.44
N PRO A 11 7.74 0.41 -2.55
CA PRO A 11 8.21 1.59 -1.80
C PRO A 11 8.79 2.70 -2.70
N MET A 12 9.26 2.35 -3.90
CA MET A 12 9.78 3.33 -4.88
C MET A 12 8.69 4.02 -5.72
N SER A 13 7.42 3.65 -5.56
CA SER A 13 6.35 4.28 -6.32
C SER A 13 6.03 5.66 -5.77
N THR A 14 6.03 6.67 -6.64
CA THR A 14 5.70 8.06 -6.28
C THR A 14 4.29 8.20 -5.70
N VAL A 15 3.32 7.43 -6.19
CA VAL A 15 1.94 7.44 -5.65
C VAL A 15 1.87 6.80 -4.26
N ILE A 16 2.67 5.75 -4.00
CA ILE A 16 2.76 5.14 -2.66
C ILE A 16 3.39 6.13 -1.70
N LEU A 17 4.53 6.74 -2.07
CA LEU A 17 5.21 7.74 -1.23
C LEU A 17 4.29 8.90 -0.86
N ARG A 18 3.43 9.38 -1.77
CA ARG A 18 2.45 10.42 -1.47
C ARG A 18 1.43 9.98 -0.41
N VAL A 19 0.93 8.75 -0.49
CA VAL A 19 0.01 8.20 0.52
C VAL A 19 0.72 8.06 1.86
N LEU A 20 1.94 7.54 1.87
CA LEU A 20 2.72 7.37 3.10
C LEU A 20 3.02 8.72 3.77
N ALA A 21 3.39 9.75 3.00
CA ALA A 21 3.60 11.10 3.51
C ALA A 21 2.33 11.63 4.20
N CYS A 22 1.15 11.48 3.57
CA CYS A 22 -0.11 11.90 4.16
C CYS A 22 -0.44 11.15 5.46
N LEU A 23 -0.20 9.83 5.50
CA LEU A 23 -0.44 9.04 6.71
C LEU A 23 0.51 9.43 7.85
N LEU A 24 1.78 9.72 7.54
CA LEU A 24 2.75 10.23 8.50
C LEU A 24 2.35 11.61 9.03
N GLU A 25 1.96 12.54 8.15
CA GLU A 25 1.46 13.89 8.52
C GLU A 25 0.21 13.85 9.42
N LYS A 26 -0.58 12.77 9.32
CA LYS A 26 -1.79 12.56 10.11
C LYS A 26 -1.56 11.66 11.33
N GLU A 27 -0.32 11.25 11.60
CA GLU A 27 0.05 10.35 12.69
C GLU A 27 -0.78 9.05 12.70
N VAL A 28 -1.14 8.56 11.51
CA VAL A 28 -1.91 7.32 11.35
C VAL A 28 -0.94 6.15 11.25
N GLU A 29 -1.09 5.15 12.12
CA GLU A 29 -0.31 3.92 12.04
C GLU A 29 -0.67 3.11 10.78
N PHE A 30 0.35 2.72 10.01
CA PHE A 30 0.18 1.93 8.80
C PHE A 30 1.25 0.86 8.64
N GLN A 31 0.93 -0.12 7.80
CA GLN A 31 1.83 -1.16 7.36
C GLN A 31 1.95 -1.11 5.83
N LEU A 32 3.17 -0.95 5.32
CA LEU A 32 3.45 -1.05 3.89
C LEU A 32 3.60 -2.52 3.48
N ILE A 33 2.70 -2.99 2.62
CA ILE A 33 2.75 -4.31 2.00
C ILE A 33 3.36 -4.17 0.60
N ASN A 34 4.60 -4.65 0.44
CA ASN A 34 5.30 -4.56 -0.83
C ASN A 34 4.64 -5.42 -1.92
N VAL A 35 4.29 -4.79 -3.05
CA VAL A 35 3.72 -5.46 -4.22
C VAL A 35 4.76 -5.47 -5.33
N ASN A 36 5.23 -6.67 -5.70
CA ASN A 36 6.17 -6.82 -6.80
C ASN A 36 5.46 -6.61 -8.16
N MET A 37 5.62 -5.40 -8.70
CA MET A 37 5.02 -4.98 -9.96
C MET A 37 5.64 -5.69 -11.17
N SER A 38 6.96 -5.91 -11.18
CA SER A 38 7.67 -6.58 -12.27
C SER A 38 7.23 -8.03 -12.49
N LYS A 39 6.84 -8.72 -11.41
CA LYS A 39 6.24 -10.08 -11.47
C LYS A 39 4.73 -10.05 -11.71
N GLY A 40 4.14 -8.90 -12.01
CA GLY A 40 2.70 -8.75 -12.27
C GLY A 40 1.80 -9.02 -11.06
N LYS A 41 2.30 -8.98 -9.81
CA LYS A 41 1.50 -9.34 -8.63
C LYS A 41 0.26 -8.45 -8.43
N HIS A 42 0.34 -7.19 -8.84
CA HIS A 42 -0.78 -6.24 -8.83
C HIS A 42 -1.93 -6.60 -9.80
N LYS A 43 -1.72 -7.57 -10.69
CA LYS A 43 -2.75 -8.06 -11.62
C LYS A 43 -3.34 -9.41 -11.18
N LYS A 44 -2.84 -9.98 -10.09
CA LYS A 44 -3.35 -11.26 -9.58
C LYS A 44 -4.76 -11.06 -9.03
N PRO A 45 -5.68 -12.04 -9.19
CA PRO A 45 -7.05 -11.92 -8.70
C PRO A 45 -7.14 -11.54 -7.22
N ASP A 46 -6.25 -12.08 -6.38
CA ASP A 46 -6.21 -11.78 -4.94
C ASP A 46 -5.91 -10.31 -4.65
N PHE A 47 -5.11 -9.66 -5.50
CA PHE A 47 -4.81 -8.24 -5.39
C PHE A 47 -5.96 -7.38 -5.90
N LEU A 48 -6.54 -7.74 -7.05
CA LEU A 48 -7.64 -7.00 -7.67
C LEU A 48 -8.89 -6.97 -6.80
N LYS A 49 -9.13 -8.01 -5.99
CA LYS A 49 -10.21 -8.04 -4.99
C LYS A 49 -10.10 -6.94 -3.92
N LEU A 50 -8.91 -6.33 -3.73
CA LEU A 50 -8.72 -5.22 -2.79
C LEU A 50 -9.21 -3.87 -3.34
N GLN A 51 -9.54 -3.79 -4.63
CA GLN A 51 -10.00 -2.56 -5.29
C GLN A 51 -11.51 -2.34 -5.17
N VAL A 52 -12.22 -3.22 -4.45
CA VAL A 52 -13.69 -3.25 -4.33
C VAL A 52 -14.12 -2.74 -2.97
#